data_AF-A0A8H6N2K3-F1
#
_entry.id   AF-A0A8H6N2K3-F1
#
_cell.length_a   1.000
_cell.length_b   1.000
_cell.length_c   1.000
_cell.angle_alpha   90.00
_cell.angle_beta   90.00
_cell.angle_gamma   90.00
#
_symmetry.space_group_name_H-M   'P 1'
#
loop_
_entity.id
_entity.type
_entity.pdbx_description
1 polymer ?
#
loop_
_entity_poly.entity_id
_entity_poly.type
_entity_poly.pdbx_seq_one_letter_code
_entity_poly.pdbx_strand_id
1 'polypeptide(L)'
;SPRVDLLGANGVEEICTARCRASLSDLRTKIQADCDPKKDVFDYNLALYPATYIVDRYIYVYDISCYKHRDTGDACDYVLGEWRNETDLEPSLCDDCILGPMQLEVNSPIGHTDARADAFKSAVSSCGASGYAYTSPPPYLPSQTASSPVESPTVSPQDWSASRMSAECATTYRVREGDTCDSIAAAQEVPSRDLAEANEDIDARCDGLEAGRDLCLPAKCKVHPLTPGDSCESLLETYGAGRESLAAWNPKLYIQCDSLNATTGYICVGPPAIIVKSPSALLNASLALTNRTRRYMH
;
A
#
# COMPACT_ATOMS: atom_id res chain seq x y z
N SER A 1 -26.93 -5.87 -1.37
CA SER A 1 -25.87 -4.85 -1.51
C SER A 1 -26.47 -3.47 -1.30
N PRO A 2 -25.82 -2.57 -0.55
CA PRO A 2 -26.17 -1.17 -0.63
C PRO A 2 -25.97 -0.71 -2.08
N ARG A 3 -26.98 -0.05 -2.67
CA ARG A 3 -26.81 0.64 -3.95
C ARG A 3 -25.76 1.71 -3.69
N VAL A 4 -24.61 1.60 -4.35
CA VAL A 4 -23.71 2.75 -4.49
C VAL A 4 -24.48 3.74 -5.35
N ASP A 5 -24.90 4.86 -4.78
CA ASP A 5 -25.52 5.94 -5.54
C ASP A 5 -24.49 6.46 -6.54
N LEU A 6 -24.75 6.22 -7.82
CA LEU A 6 -23.93 6.71 -8.91
C LEU A 6 -24.18 8.21 -9.06
N LEU A 7 -23.12 8.97 -9.33
CA LEU A 7 -23.26 10.36 -9.72
C LEU A 7 -23.99 10.39 -11.08
N GLY A 8 -25.19 11.00 -11.12
CA GLY A 8 -25.84 11.30 -12.40
C GLY A 8 -25.04 12.33 -13.19
N ALA A 9 -25.42 12.57 -14.45
CA ALA A 9 -24.72 13.51 -15.35
C ALA A 9 -24.42 14.88 -14.69
N ASN A 10 -25.39 15.44 -13.97
CA ASN A 10 -25.22 16.71 -13.25
C ASN A 10 -24.15 16.65 -12.13
N GLY A 11 -24.02 15.51 -11.45
CA GLY A 11 -23.03 15.30 -10.39
C GLY A 11 -21.61 15.14 -10.94
N VAL A 12 -21.47 14.51 -12.11
CA VAL A 12 -20.20 14.44 -12.83
C VAL A 12 -19.78 15.84 -13.31
N GLU A 13 -20.70 16.63 -13.85
CA GLU A 13 -20.41 18.00 -14.31
C GLU A 13 -19.97 18.96 -13.20
N GLU A 14 -20.45 18.77 -11.97
CA GLU A 14 -20.05 19.59 -10.82
C GLU A 14 -18.57 19.39 -10.46
N ILE A 15 -18.06 18.15 -10.59
CA ILE A 15 -16.68 17.79 -10.26
C ILE A 15 -15.75 18.00 -11.47
N CYS A 16 -16.20 17.60 -12.66
CA CYS A 16 -15.44 17.56 -13.90
C CYS A 16 -15.35 18.92 -14.62
N THR A 17 -14.92 19.93 -13.88
CA THR A 17 -14.72 21.29 -14.40
C THR A 17 -13.26 21.56 -14.75
N ALA A 18 -13.04 22.30 -15.83
CA ALA A 18 -11.70 22.77 -16.21
C ALA A 18 -10.99 23.53 -15.06
N ARG A 19 -11.76 24.21 -14.21
CA ARG A 19 -11.24 24.90 -13.03
C ARG A 19 -10.71 23.94 -11.96
N CYS A 20 -11.41 22.83 -11.70
CA CYS A 20 -10.95 21.80 -10.77
C CYS A 20 -9.60 21.23 -11.23
N ARG A 21 -9.51 20.83 -12.51
CA ARG A 21 -8.27 20.31 -13.09
C ARG A 21 -7.13 21.32 -13.11
N ALA A 22 -7.41 22.58 -13.42
CA ALA A 22 -6.42 23.66 -13.36
C ALA A 22 -5.89 23.84 -11.94
N SER A 23 -6.78 23.86 -10.94
CA SER A 23 -6.41 24.04 -9.54
C SER A 23 -5.51 22.92 -9.01
N LEU A 24 -5.76 21.67 -9.42
CA LEU A 24 -4.86 20.54 -9.12
C LEU A 24 -3.49 20.69 -9.79
N SER A 25 -3.45 21.21 -11.02
CA SER A 25 -2.20 21.43 -11.76
C SER A 25 -1.35 22.55 -11.14
N ASP A 26 -2.01 23.62 -10.70
CA ASP A 26 -1.38 24.74 -10.01
C ASP A 26 -0.81 24.28 -8.66
N LEU A 27 -1.58 23.49 -7.91
CA LEU A 27 -1.13 22.90 -6.65
C LEU A 27 0.09 21.98 -6.87
N ARG A 28 0.04 21.10 -7.88
CA ARG A 28 1.16 20.22 -8.24
C ARG A 28 2.42 21.03 -8.54
N THR A 29 2.29 22.09 -9.34
CA THR A 29 3.41 22.97 -9.73
C THR A 29 3.99 23.67 -8.49
N LYS A 30 3.13 24.14 -7.60
CA LYS A 30 3.55 24.77 -6.34
C LYS A 30 4.32 23.80 -5.44
N ILE A 31 3.80 22.59 -5.22
CA ILE A 31 4.50 21.56 -4.43
C ILE A 31 5.86 21.25 -5.05
N GLN A 32 5.93 21.10 -6.36
CA GLN A 32 7.19 20.81 -7.05
C GLN A 32 8.21 21.94 -6.93
N ALA A 33 7.77 23.20 -6.80
CA ALA A 33 8.65 24.36 -6.64
C ALA A 33 9.11 24.55 -5.19
N ASP A 34 8.23 24.26 -4.22
CA ASP A 34 8.46 24.55 -2.80
C ASP A 34 9.18 23.40 -2.06
N CYS A 35 9.04 22.14 -2.52
CA CYS A 35 9.60 20.96 -1.87
C CYS A 35 10.99 20.55 -2.42
N ASP A 36 11.90 20.15 -1.52
CA ASP A 36 13.16 19.49 -1.88
C ASP A 36 12.90 18.00 -2.16
N PRO A 37 13.03 17.51 -3.40
CA PRO A 37 12.70 16.12 -3.74
C PRO A 37 13.60 15.08 -3.04
N LYS A 38 14.70 15.49 -2.41
CA LYS A 38 15.56 14.58 -1.62
C LYS A 38 15.10 14.43 -0.18
N LYS A 39 14.40 15.44 0.37
CA LYS A 39 14.03 15.52 1.79
C LYS A 39 12.53 15.47 2.00
N ASP A 40 11.79 16.23 1.20
CA ASP A 40 10.34 16.34 1.27
C ASP A 40 9.71 15.24 0.43
N VAL A 41 9.75 14.03 0.99
CA VAL A 41 9.17 12.82 0.41
C VAL A 41 7.93 12.38 1.19
N PHE A 42 7.02 11.73 0.50
CA PHE A 42 5.84 11.10 1.08
C PHE A 42 6.10 9.59 1.19
N ASP A 43 6.20 9.08 2.42
CA ASP A 43 6.30 7.64 2.65
C ASP A 43 4.93 6.98 2.65
N TYR A 44 4.73 6.06 1.71
CA TYR A 44 3.53 5.23 1.61
C TYR A 44 3.91 3.78 1.41
N ASN A 45 3.53 2.93 2.36
CA ASN A 45 3.83 1.49 2.33
C ASN A 45 5.32 1.16 2.15
N LEU A 46 6.24 1.85 2.85
CA LEU A 46 7.70 1.63 2.73
C LEU A 46 8.29 1.99 1.36
N ALA A 47 7.56 2.80 0.59
CA ALA A 47 8.03 3.38 -0.63
C ALA A 47 7.99 4.91 -0.50
N LEU A 48 9.08 5.55 -0.92
CA LEU A 48 9.24 6.99 -0.83
C LEU A 48 8.84 7.63 -2.15
N TYR A 49 7.76 8.39 -2.12
CA TYR A 49 7.22 9.10 -3.26
C TYR A 49 7.61 10.59 -3.20
N PRO A 50 7.71 11.29 -4.34
CA PRO A 50 7.80 12.75 -4.34
C PRO A 50 6.58 13.36 -3.64
N ALA A 51 6.74 14.53 -3.04
CA ALA A 51 5.63 15.27 -2.42
C ALA A 51 4.43 15.53 -3.37
N THR A 52 4.66 15.52 -4.69
CA THR A 52 3.59 15.68 -5.69
C THR A 52 2.66 14.47 -5.79
N TYR A 53 3.03 13.30 -5.26
CA TYR A 53 2.35 12.03 -5.52
C TYR A 53 0.85 12.04 -5.24
N ILE A 54 0.43 12.64 -4.12
CA ILE A 54 -1.00 12.72 -3.78
C ILE A 54 -1.76 13.54 -4.82
N VAL A 55 -1.19 14.65 -5.29
CA VAL A 55 -1.81 15.49 -6.32
C VAL A 55 -1.76 14.82 -7.68
N ASP A 56 -0.68 14.11 -8.00
CA ASP A 56 -0.57 13.29 -9.21
C ASP A 56 -1.68 12.24 -9.25
N ARG A 57 -2.00 11.59 -8.11
CA ARG A 57 -3.12 10.65 -8.01
C ARG A 57 -4.48 11.32 -8.22
N TYR A 58 -4.70 12.51 -7.66
CA TYR A 58 -5.95 13.24 -7.90
C TYR A 58 -6.11 13.65 -9.36
N ILE A 59 -5.03 14.11 -9.99
CA ILE A 59 -5.02 14.44 -11.42
C ILE A 59 -5.31 13.19 -12.25
N TYR A 60 -4.66 12.07 -11.95
CA TYR A 60 -4.87 10.79 -12.62
C TYR A 60 -6.33 10.32 -12.53
N VAL A 61 -6.90 10.31 -11.32
CA VAL A 61 -8.31 9.92 -11.11
C VAL A 61 -9.24 10.89 -11.81
N TYR A 62 -8.97 12.20 -11.74
CA TYR A 62 -9.76 13.20 -12.46
C TYR A 62 -9.75 12.92 -13.97
N ASP A 63 -8.59 12.70 -14.58
CA ASP A 63 -8.47 12.53 -16.03
C ASP A 63 -9.26 11.30 -16.51
N ILE A 64 -9.31 10.23 -15.71
CA ILE A 64 -10.10 9.03 -16.00
C ILE A 64 -11.59 9.25 -15.75
N SER A 65 -11.98 9.68 -14.55
CA SER A 65 -13.40 9.82 -14.17
C SER A 65 -14.12 10.91 -14.97
N CYS A 66 -13.39 11.94 -15.40
CA CYS A 66 -13.91 13.04 -16.19
C CYS A 66 -13.69 12.86 -17.69
N TYR A 67 -13.29 11.66 -18.13
CA TYR A 67 -13.13 11.38 -19.54
C TYR A 67 -14.48 11.55 -20.26
N LYS A 68 -14.41 12.22 -21.41
CA LYS A 68 -15.56 12.45 -22.29
C LYS A 68 -15.36 11.73 -23.60
N HIS A 69 -16.42 11.09 -24.08
CA HIS A 69 -16.42 10.42 -25.37
C HIS A 69 -15.98 11.40 -26.47
N ARG A 70 -15.02 11.00 -27.30
CA ARG A 70 -14.40 11.88 -28.32
C ARG A 70 -15.38 12.45 -29.32
N ASP A 71 -16.33 11.63 -29.77
CA ASP A 71 -17.29 12.03 -30.79
C ASP A 71 -18.52 12.76 -30.23
N THR A 72 -19.11 12.27 -29.13
CA THR A 72 -20.35 12.83 -28.59
C THR A 72 -20.14 13.90 -27.52
N GLY A 73 -18.99 13.87 -26.83
CA GLY A 73 -18.71 14.74 -25.67
C GLY A 73 -19.40 14.30 -24.38
N ASP A 74 -20.07 13.15 -24.38
CA ASP A 74 -20.77 12.62 -23.20
C ASP A 74 -19.77 12.15 -22.13
N ALA A 75 -20.14 12.31 -20.86
CA ALA A 75 -19.32 11.84 -19.76
C ALA A 75 -19.35 10.31 -19.67
N CYS A 76 -18.19 9.67 -19.75
CA CYS A 76 -18.13 8.22 -19.85
C CYS A 76 -18.54 7.50 -18.57
N ASP A 77 -18.30 8.07 -17.39
CA ASP A 77 -18.78 7.51 -16.12
C ASP A 77 -20.32 7.39 -16.09
N TYR A 78 -21.02 8.33 -16.74
CA TYR A 78 -22.47 8.28 -16.91
C TYR A 78 -22.88 7.19 -17.91
N VAL A 79 -22.24 7.10 -19.07
CA VAL A 79 -22.50 6.07 -20.10
C VAL A 79 -22.30 4.65 -19.53
N LEU A 80 -21.21 4.42 -18.78
CA LEU A 80 -20.93 3.15 -18.11
C LEU A 80 -21.98 2.82 -17.03
N GLY A 81 -22.55 3.83 -16.39
CA GLY A 81 -23.64 3.67 -15.44
C GLY A 81 -24.90 3.06 -16.06
N GLU A 82 -25.23 3.43 -17.30
CA GLU A 82 -26.38 2.91 -18.04
C GLU A 82 -26.20 1.44 -18.44
N TRP A 83 -24.98 1.04 -18.84
CA TRP A 83 -24.67 -0.34 -19.25
C TRP A 83 -24.61 -1.34 -18.09
N ARG A 84 -24.62 -0.89 -16.83
CA ARG A 84 -24.45 -1.76 -15.65
C ARG A 84 -25.49 -2.89 -15.56
N ASN A 85 -26.68 -2.70 -16.15
CA ASN A 85 -27.74 -3.71 -16.16
C ASN A 85 -27.85 -4.48 -17.48
N GLU A 86 -26.99 -4.19 -18.46
CA GLU A 86 -26.98 -4.89 -19.74
C GLU A 86 -26.28 -6.23 -19.60
N THR A 87 -26.89 -7.28 -20.17
CA THR A 87 -26.37 -8.65 -20.15
C THR A 87 -25.48 -8.98 -21.35
N ASP A 88 -25.45 -8.12 -22.37
CA ASP A 88 -24.63 -8.27 -23.56
C ASP A 88 -23.74 -7.03 -23.70
N LEU A 89 -22.51 -7.13 -23.18
CA LEU A 89 -21.54 -6.03 -23.16
C LEU A 89 -20.61 -6.04 -24.36
N GLU A 90 -20.66 -7.07 -25.22
CA GLU A 90 -19.79 -7.16 -26.41
C GLU A 90 -19.84 -5.91 -27.31
N PRO A 91 -21.02 -5.30 -27.57
CA PRO A 91 -21.08 -4.07 -28.38
C PRO A 91 -20.42 -2.85 -27.72
N SER A 92 -20.40 -2.79 -26.38
CA SER A 92 -19.88 -1.64 -25.63
C SER A 92 -18.39 -1.72 -25.31
N LEU A 93 -17.76 -2.91 -25.42
CA LEU A 93 -16.32 -3.09 -25.19
C LEU A 93 -15.42 -2.29 -26.14
N CYS A 94 -15.92 -1.95 -27.33
CA CYS A 94 -15.17 -1.19 -28.33
C CYS A 94 -15.48 0.31 -28.32
N ASP A 95 -16.34 0.77 -27.42
CA ASP A 95 -16.70 2.17 -27.28
C ASP A 95 -15.53 3.01 -26.72
N ASP A 96 -15.49 4.30 -27.07
CA ASP A 96 -14.45 5.21 -26.56
C ASP A 96 -14.54 5.41 -25.05
N CYS A 97 -15.72 5.23 -24.45
CA CYS A 97 -15.88 5.22 -23.01
C CYS A 97 -15.26 4.01 -22.30
N ILE A 98 -14.79 3.00 -23.04
CA ILE A 98 -13.94 1.91 -22.55
C ILE A 98 -12.48 2.15 -22.94
N LEU A 99 -12.22 2.30 -24.24
CA LEU A 99 -10.85 2.36 -24.77
C LEU A 99 -10.11 3.65 -24.37
N GLY A 100 -10.82 4.76 -24.21
CA GLY A 100 -10.27 6.05 -23.81
C GLY A 100 -9.70 6.05 -22.38
N PRO A 101 -10.49 5.68 -21.36
CA PRO A 101 -9.99 5.46 -20.00
C PRO A 101 -8.84 4.45 -19.95
N MET A 102 -8.94 3.30 -20.65
CA MET A 102 -7.83 2.34 -20.72
C MET A 102 -6.54 2.99 -21.25
N GLN A 103 -6.64 3.86 -22.27
CA GLN A 103 -5.49 4.60 -22.78
C GLN A 103 -4.86 5.52 -21.73
N LEU A 104 -5.67 6.22 -20.94
CA LEU A 104 -5.19 7.08 -19.85
C LEU A 104 -4.49 6.27 -18.76
N GLU A 105 -5.05 5.11 -18.40
CA GLU A 105 -4.46 4.21 -17.41
C GLU A 105 -3.07 3.74 -17.83
N VAL A 106 -2.94 3.21 -19.05
CA VAL A 106 -1.66 2.66 -19.53
C VAL A 106 -0.63 3.72 -19.87
N ASN A 107 -1.04 4.98 -20.09
CA ASN A 107 -0.11 6.08 -20.34
C ASN A 107 0.23 6.89 -19.08
N SER A 108 -0.34 6.51 -17.94
CA SER A 108 -0.03 7.10 -16.64
C SER A 108 1.01 6.25 -15.90
N PRO A 109 2.08 6.84 -15.34
CA PRO A 109 3.02 6.10 -14.48
C PRO A 109 2.35 5.52 -13.21
N ILE A 110 1.15 6.00 -12.83
CA ILE A 110 0.38 5.50 -11.69
C ILE A 110 -0.51 4.30 -12.09
N GLY A 111 -1.09 4.34 -13.29
CA GLY A 111 -2.04 3.34 -13.77
C GLY A 111 -1.39 2.19 -14.53
N HIS A 112 -0.19 2.41 -15.07
CA HIS A 112 0.50 1.46 -15.93
C HIS A 112 0.90 0.18 -15.19
N THR A 113 0.59 -0.95 -15.81
CA THR A 113 1.20 -2.26 -15.55
C THR A 113 1.33 -2.98 -16.90
N ASP A 114 2.24 -3.94 -16.99
CA ASP A 114 2.39 -4.75 -18.21
C ASP A 114 1.09 -5.47 -18.58
N ALA A 115 0.38 -6.02 -17.58
CA ALA A 115 -0.92 -6.67 -17.78
C ALA A 115 -1.99 -5.72 -18.35
N ARG A 116 -2.08 -4.49 -17.83
CA ARG A 116 -3.02 -3.47 -18.36
C ARG A 116 -2.61 -3.02 -19.76
N ALA A 117 -1.31 -2.84 -20.00
CA ALA A 117 -0.79 -2.49 -21.32
C ALA A 117 -1.12 -3.57 -22.36
N ASP A 118 -1.00 -4.84 -22.01
CA ASP A 118 -1.34 -5.95 -22.89
C ASP A 118 -2.85 -6.08 -23.12
N ALA A 119 -3.65 -5.91 -22.07
CA ALA A 119 -5.11 -5.86 -22.20
C ALA A 119 -5.57 -4.71 -23.12
N PHE A 120 -4.98 -3.53 -22.97
CA PHE A 120 -5.27 -2.37 -23.82
C PHE A 120 -4.89 -2.61 -25.29
N LYS A 121 -3.67 -3.11 -25.55
CA LYS A 121 -3.24 -3.43 -26.92
C LYS A 121 -4.15 -4.47 -27.56
N SER A 122 -4.54 -5.49 -26.80
CA SER A 122 -5.46 -6.53 -27.25
C SER A 122 -6.83 -5.94 -27.60
N ALA A 123 -7.41 -5.10 -26.72
CA ALA A 123 -8.70 -4.46 -26.93
C ALA A 123 -8.70 -3.53 -28.16
N VAL A 124 -7.70 -2.65 -28.28
CA VAL A 124 -7.56 -1.77 -29.45
C VAL A 124 -7.45 -2.59 -30.74
N SER A 125 -6.67 -3.68 -30.72
CA SER A 125 -6.52 -4.57 -31.87
C SER A 125 -7.81 -5.32 -32.21
N SER A 126 -8.53 -5.87 -31.22
CA SER A 126 -9.77 -6.62 -31.46
C SER A 126 -10.89 -5.72 -31.98
N CYS A 127 -10.92 -4.47 -31.54
CA CYS A 127 -11.90 -3.48 -31.97
C CYS A 127 -11.55 -2.82 -33.31
N GLY A 128 -10.37 -3.09 -33.88
CA GLY A 128 -9.89 -2.39 -35.08
C GLY A 128 -9.81 -0.87 -34.89
N ALA A 129 -9.63 -0.43 -33.64
CA ALA A 129 -9.76 0.96 -33.24
C ALA A 129 -8.50 1.75 -33.59
N SER A 130 -8.65 3.05 -33.88
CA SER A 130 -7.54 3.95 -34.21
C SER A 130 -7.57 5.20 -33.32
N GLY A 131 -6.46 5.93 -33.23
CA GLY A 131 -6.35 7.11 -32.37
C GLY A 131 -6.02 6.81 -30.90
N TYR A 132 -5.72 5.56 -30.56
CA TYR A 132 -5.33 5.11 -29.22
C TYR A 132 -3.82 4.87 -29.16
N ALA A 133 -3.06 5.93 -28.87
CA ALA A 133 -1.60 5.88 -28.73
C ALA A 133 -1.18 5.30 -27.37
N TYR A 134 -0.11 4.50 -27.37
CA TYR A 134 0.56 3.97 -26.17
C TYR A 134 1.96 4.56 -26.06
N THR A 135 2.29 5.15 -24.91
CA THR A 135 3.56 5.87 -24.68
C THR A 135 4.57 5.10 -23.83
N SER A 136 4.15 3.99 -23.20
CA SER A 136 4.99 3.20 -22.29
C SER A 136 5.69 4.05 -21.23
N PRO A 137 4.93 4.68 -20.30
CA PRO A 137 5.50 5.57 -19.31
C PRO A 137 6.53 4.82 -18.44
N PRO A 138 7.57 5.51 -17.94
CA PRO A 138 8.45 4.92 -16.94
C PRO A 138 7.66 4.64 -15.65
N PRO A 139 8.08 3.64 -14.84
CA PRO A 139 7.43 3.38 -13.55
C PRO A 139 7.53 4.61 -12.65
N TYR A 140 6.49 4.86 -11.85
CA TYR A 140 6.42 6.03 -10.98
C TYR A 140 7.57 6.07 -9.96
N LEU A 141 7.94 4.89 -9.45
CA LEU A 141 9.12 4.71 -8.61
C LEU A 141 10.22 4.06 -9.44
N PRO A 142 11.48 4.53 -9.33
CA PRO A 142 12.61 3.83 -9.90
C PRO A 142 12.68 2.40 -9.36
N SER A 143 12.88 1.41 -10.22
CA SER A 143 13.28 0.08 -9.78
C SER A 143 14.62 0.20 -9.05
N GLN A 144 14.62 0.04 -7.73
CA GLN A 144 15.86 -0.04 -6.99
C GLN A 144 16.48 -1.41 -7.31
N THR A 145 17.62 -1.41 -8.00
CA THR A 145 18.46 -2.60 -8.14
C THR A 145 18.86 -3.04 -6.73
N ALA A 146 18.27 -4.15 -6.28
CA ALA A 146 18.62 -4.80 -5.02
C ALA A 146 20.15 -5.01 -4.98
N SER A 147 20.81 -4.39 -4.00
CA SER A 147 22.19 -4.70 -3.67
C SER A 147 22.22 -5.67 -2.50
N SER A 148 22.99 -6.74 -2.72
CA SER A 148 23.39 -7.82 -1.82
C SER A 148 22.37 -8.93 -1.53
N PRO A 149 22.75 -10.20 -1.73
CA PRO A 149 21.97 -11.35 -1.31
C PRO A 149 22.04 -11.48 0.21
N VAL A 150 20.89 -11.41 0.88
CA VAL A 150 20.76 -11.86 2.28
C VAL A 150 20.32 -13.31 2.24
N GLU A 151 21.09 -14.20 2.88
CA GLU A 151 20.76 -15.61 3.00
C GLU A 151 19.36 -15.80 3.61
N SER A 152 18.54 -16.57 2.90
CA SER A 152 17.23 -17.01 3.34
C SER A 152 17.38 -17.90 4.58
N PRO A 153 16.81 -17.57 5.75
CA PRO A 153 16.91 -18.44 6.91
C PRO A 153 16.06 -19.69 6.71
N THR A 154 16.67 -20.86 6.98
CA THR A 154 15.99 -22.16 6.94
C THR A 154 14.96 -22.27 8.07
N VAL A 155 13.73 -22.64 7.72
CA VAL A 155 12.57 -22.65 8.62
C VAL A 155 12.56 -23.89 9.52
N SER A 156 12.36 -23.67 10.82
CA SER A 156 11.76 -24.65 11.75
C SER A 156 10.37 -24.16 12.16
N PRO A 157 9.35 -25.02 12.29
CA PRO A 157 8.01 -24.59 12.73
C PRO A 157 8.05 -24.18 14.21
N GLN A 158 7.63 -22.95 14.52
CA GLN A 158 7.31 -22.54 15.87
C GLN A 158 5.85 -22.11 15.94
N ASP A 159 5.18 -22.51 17.03
CA ASP A 159 3.78 -22.19 17.32
C ASP A 159 3.64 -20.70 17.65
N TRP A 160 2.90 -19.97 16.82
CA TRP A 160 2.64 -18.55 17.03
C TRP A 160 1.14 -18.27 16.97
N SER A 161 0.62 -17.64 18.01
CA SER A 161 -0.78 -17.25 18.12
C SER A 161 -1.01 -15.90 17.43
N ALA A 162 -2.13 -15.79 16.70
CA ALA A 162 -2.48 -14.60 15.92
C ALA A 162 -2.65 -13.36 16.82
N SER A 163 -1.76 -12.38 16.69
CA SER A 163 -1.88 -11.05 17.31
C SER A 163 -1.56 -9.96 16.27
N ARG A 164 -2.11 -8.75 16.46
CA ARG A 164 -1.81 -7.58 15.62
C ARG A 164 -0.59 -6.84 16.15
N MET A 165 0.20 -6.24 15.26
CA MET A 165 1.37 -5.46 15.67
C MET A 165 0.94 -4.19 16.41
N SER A 166 1.61 -3.90 17.52
CA SER A 166 1.48 -2.65 18.26
C SER A 166 2.79 -1.88 18.16
N ALA A 167 2.70 -0.59 17.85
CA ALA A 167 3.85 0.33 17.75
C ALA A 167 4.39 0.79 19.12
N GLU A 168 3.95 0.15 20.22
CA GLU A 168 4.47 0.46 21.55
C GLU A 168 5.93 -0.03 21.70
N CYS A 169 6.75 0.80 22.36
CA CYS A 169 8.14 0.46 22.68
C CYS A 169 8.18 -0.82 23.54
N ALA A 170 8.54 -1.91 22.89
CA ALA A 170 8.48 -3.26 23.42
C ALA A 170 9.80 -3.61 24.12
N THR A 171 10.92 -3.25 23.49
CA THR A 171 12.27 -3.32 24.04
C THR A 171 13.12 -2.14 23.56
N THR A 172 14.34 -2.00 24.08
CA THR A 172 15.28 -0.96 23.63
C THR A 172 16.54 -1.55 23.01
N TYR A 173 17.11 -0.82 22.05
CA TYR A 173 18.34 -1.20 21.36
C TYR A 173 19.33 -0.04 21.30
N ARG A 174 20.57 -0.27 21.73
CA ARG A 174 21.65 0.72 21.62
C ARG A 174 22.25 0.69 20.22
N VAL A 175 22.05 1.75 19.45
CA VAL A 175 22.59 1.91 18.10
C VAL A 175 24.12 1.82 18.14
N ARG A 176 24.67 1.01 17.25
CA ARG A 176 26.12 0.83 17.09
C ARG A 176 26.61 1.63 15.90
N GLU A 177 27.91 1.87 15.87
CA GLU A 177 28.56 2.48 14.71
C GLU A 177 28.39 1.57 13.49
N GLY A 178 27.89 2.14 12.39
CA GLY A 178 27.62 1.42 11.14
C GLY A 178 26.25 0.73 11.06
N ASP A 179 25.41 0.83 12.10
CA ASP A 179 24.03 0.35 12.01
C ASP A 179 23.20 1.15 10.99
N THR A 180 22.27 0.46 10.36
CA THR A 180 21.19 1.02 9.52
C THR A 180 19.85 0.54 10.06
N CYS A 181 18.73 1.22 9.73
CA CYS A 181 17.41 0.72 10.15
C CYS A 181 17.15 -0.69 9.63
N ASP A 182 17.59 -1.01 8.42
CA ASP A 182 17.43 -2.34 7.82
C ASP A 182 18.30 -3.40 8.51
N SER A 183 19.54 -3.08 8.86
CA SER A 183 20.38 -4.04 9.62
C SER A 183 19.86 -4.27 11.03
N ILE A 184 19.31 -3.24 11.68
CA ILE A 184 18.65 -3.36 12.98
C ILE A 184 17.36 -4.16 12.85
N ALA A 185 16.51 -3.85 11.87
CA ALA A 185 15.25 -4.55 11.60
C ALA A 185 15.49 -6.05 11.39
N ALA A 186 16.48 -6.40 10.56
CA ALA A 186 16.88 -7.78 10.32
C ALA A 186 17.40 -8.47 11.60
N ALA A 187 18.34 -7.84 12.31
CA ALA A 187 19.00 -8.43 13.47
C ALA A 187 18.09 -8.52 14.70
N GLN A 188 17.14 -7.61 14.83
CA GLN A 188 16.22 -7.53 15.96
C GLN A 188 14.86 -8.15 15.67
N GLU A 189 14.64 -8.64 14.44
CA GLU A 189 13.40 -9.28 13.99
C GLU A 189 12.18 -8.35 14.14
N VAL A 190 12.32 -7.10 13.71
CA VAL A 190 11.26 -6.08 13.77
C VAL A 190 11.00 -5.49 12.38
N PRO A 191 9.75 -5.13 12.04
CA PRO A 191 9.46 -4.54 10.73
C PRO A 191 9.96 -3.10 10.64
N SER A 192 10.45 -2.69 9.47
CA SER A 192 11.08 -1.38 9.27
C SER A 192 10.12 -0.21 9.54
N ARG A 193 8.83 -0.34 9.18
CA ARG A 193 7.84 0.74 9.40
C ARG A 193 7.59 0.97 10.89
N ASP A 194 7.33 -0.09 11.65
CA ASP A 194 7.05 0.06 13.07
C ASP A 194 8.32 0.47 13.84
N LEU A 195 9.52 0.12 13.37
CA LEU A 195 10.78 0.64 13.92
C LEU A 195 10.89 2.15 13.75
N ALA A 196 10.63 2.69 12.55
CA ALA A 196 10.66 4.13 12.32
C ALA A 196 9.56 4.85 13.12
N GLU A 197 8.31 4.37 13.08
CA GLU A 197 7.18 4.98 13.80
C GLU A 197 7.33 4.94 15.34
N ALA A 198 8.08 3.98 15.89
CA ALA A 198 8.37 3.93 17.33
C ALA A 198 9.40 4.98 17.79
N ASN A 199 10.05 5.70 16.87
CA ASN A 199 11.12 6.65 17.16
C ASN A 199 10.91 7.96 16.38
N GLU A 200 10.30 8.97 17.03
CA GLU A 200 9.86 10.22 16.38
C GLU A 200 10.96 11.02 15.66
N ASP A 201 12.23 10.88 16.06
CA ASP A 201 13.35 11.57 15.41
C ASP A 201 14.03 10.73 14.31
N ILE A 202 13.42 9.61 13.89
CA ILE A 202 13.86 8.82 12.74
C ILE A 202 12.82 8.94 11.64
N ASP A 203 13.23 9.42 10.47
CA ASP A 203 12.32 9.54 9.34
C ASP A 203 12.22 8.24 8.52
N ALA A 204 11.38 8.27 7.49
CA ALA A 204 11.15 7.12 6.61
C ALA A 204 12.37 6.71 5.76
N ARG A 205 13.40 7.56 5.67
CA ARG A 205 14.69 7.26 5.03
C ARG A 205 15.71 6.68 6.02
N CYS A 206 15.32 6.52 7.29
CA CYS A 206 16.22 6.25 8.41
C CYS A 206 17.19 7.41 8.71
N ASP A 207 16.90 8.63 8.25
CA ASP A 207 17.69 9.80 8.65
C ASP A 207 17.40 10.10 10.13
N GLY A 208 18.45 10.46 10.89
CA GLY A 208 18.36 10.67 12.35
C GLY A 208 18.78 9.46 13.21
N LEU A 209 19.22 8.36 12.58
CA LEU A 209 19.85 7.24 13.29
C LEU A 209 21.29 7.61 13.69
N GLU A 210 21.54 7.74 14.99
CA GLU A 210 22.86 8.10 15.53
C GLU A 210 23.44 6.98 16.42
N ALA A 211 24.72 6.66 16.24
CA ALA A 211 25.41 5.69 17.07
C ALA A 211 25.43 6.14 18.54
N GLY A 212 25.21 5.20 19.46
CA GLY A 212 25.09 5.49 20.88
C GLY A 212 23.73 6.07 21.29
N ARG A 213 22.72 6.00 20.44
CA ARG A 213 21.32 6.28 20.81
C ARG A 213 20.63 5.01 21.32
N ASP A 214 19.65 5.14 22.22
CA ASP A 214 18.71 4.04 22.51
C ASP A 214 17.48 4.19 21.62
N LEU A 215 17.18 3.17 20.81
CA LEU A 215 15.96 3.05 20.01
C LEU A 215 14.90 2.26 20.75
N CYS A 216 13.66 2.66 20.56
CA CYS A 216 12.51 1.81 20.83
C CYS A 216 12.33 0.79 19.71
N LEU A 217 12.24 -0.48 20.09
CA LEU A 217 11.92 -1.57 19.19
C LEU A 217 10.48 -2.03 19.41
N PRO A 218 9.68 -2.24 18.33
CA PRO A 218 8.34 -2.83 18.44
C PRO A 218 8.43 -4.33 18.78
N ALA A 219 7.29 -5.01 18.84
CA ALA A 219 7.27 -6.44 19.07
C ALA A 219 7.96 -7.21 17.93
N LYS A 220 8.72 -8.24 18.30
CA LYS A 220 9.43 -9.08 17.34
C LYS A 220 8.46 -9.89 16.49
N CYS A 221 8.78 -10.16 15.23
CA CYS A 221 8.04 -11.04 14.34
C CYS A 221 9.00 -11.75 13.39
N LYS A 222 8.55 -12.80 12.72
CA LYS A 222 9.32 -13.34 11.59
C LYS A 222 9.33 -12.28 10.48
N VAL A 223 10.50 -11.76 10.14
CA VAL A 223 10.66 -10.72 9.12
C VAL A 223 11.07 -11.28 7.77
N HIS A 224 10.65 -10.59 6.69
CA HIS A 224 11.09 -10.83 5.32
C HIS A 224 11.58 -9.52 4.69
N PRO A 225 12.75 -9.50 4.04
CA PRO A 225 13.20 -8.34 3.26
C PRO A 225 12.43 -8.26 1.95
N LEU A 226 11.71 -7.17 1.72
CA LEU A 226 10.97 -6.97 0.48
C LEU A 226 11.89 -6.82 -0.73
N THR A 227 11.53 -7.51 -1.81
CA THR A 227 12.19 -7.46 -3.11
C THR A 227 11.18 -7.09 -4.21
N PRO A 228 11.63 -6.56 -5.36
CA PRO A 228 10.73 -6.20 -6.47
C PRO A 228 9.89 -7.36 -7.04
N GLY A 229 10.24 -8.61 -6.75
CA GLY A 229 9.51 -9.80 -7.20
C GLY A 229 8.45 -10.28 -6.20
N ASP A 230 8.36 -9.69 -5.01
CA ASP A 230 7.41 -10.12 -4.00
C ASP A 230 5.98 -9.71 -4.34
N SER A 231 5.08 -10.62 -4.07
CA SER A 231 3.64 -10.41 -4.11
C SER A 231 3.04 -10.95 -2.82
N CYS A 232 1.83 -10.51 -2.47
CA CYS A 232 1.13 -11.16 -1.36
C CYS A 232 1.06 -12.68 -1.57
N GLU A 233 0.77 -13.15 -2.77
CA GLU A 233 0.56 -14.58 -3.04
C GLU A 233 1.85 -15.38 -2.82
N SER A 234 2.98 -14.92 -3.37
CA SER A 234 4.27 -15.59 -3.17
C SER A 234 4.70 -15.62 -1.69
N LEU A 235 4.48 -14.53 -0.95
CA LEU A 235 4.80 -14.46 0.47
C LEU A 235 3.90 -15.38 1.31
N LEU A 236 2.59 -15.37 1.06
CA LEU A 236 1.64 -16.20 1.77
C LEU A 236 1.90 -17.70 1.55
N GLU A 237 2.22 -18.10 0.32
CA GLU A 237 2.60 -19.47 0.01
C GLU A 237 3.91 -19.86 0.71
N THR A 238 4.94 -19.02 0.57
CA THR A 238 6.27 -19.27 1.16
C THR A 238 6.20 -19.44 2.68
N TYR A 239 5.34 -18.67 3.35
CA TYR A 239 5.25 -18.64 4.80
C TYR A 239 4.04 -19.38 5.38
N GLY A 240 3.22 -20.02 4.54
CA GLY A 240 2.06 -20.81 4.96
C GLY A 240 1.01 -19.97 5.70
N ALA A 241 0.73 -18.76 5.22
CA ALA A 241 -0.13 -17.78 5.88
C ALA A 241 -1.47 -17.56 5.14
N GLY A 242 -2.50 -17.09 5.86
CA GLY A 242 -3.79 -16.74 5.28
C GLY A 242 -3.81 -15.34 4.67
N ARG A 243 -4.72 -15.08 3.71
CA ARG A 243 -4.80 -13.79 3.00
C ARG A 243 -4.93 -12.56 3.91
N GLU A 244 -5.60 -12.70 5.04
CA GLU A 244 -5.79 -11.60 6.01
C GLU A 244 -4.57 -11.40 6.94
N SER A 245 -3.65 -12.35 6.95
CA SER A 245 -2.58 -12.43 7.92
C SER A 245 -1.51 -11.35 7.73
N LEU A 246 -1.05 -11.11 6.50
CA LEU A 246 -0.02 -10.10 6.22
C LEU A 246 -0.46 -8.68 6.64
N ALA A 247 -1.69 -8.29 6.31
CA ALA A 247 -2.24 -7.00 6.73
C ALA A 247 -2.41 -6.92 8.26
N ALA A 248 -2.78 -8.02 8.93
CA ALA A 248 -2.92 -8.05 10.37
C ALA A 248 -1.58 -7.89 11.11
N TRP A 249 -0.48 -8.41 10.58
CA TRP A 249 0.85 -8.30 11.17
C TRP A 249 1.56 -7.00 10.82
N ASN A 250 1.12 -6.32 9.77
CA ASN A 250 1.66 -5.04 9.35
C ASN A 250 0.54 -4.00 9.26
N PRO A 251 -0.18 -3.70 10.36
CA PRO A 251 -1.37 -2.84 10.35
C PRO A 251 -1.06 -1.38 9.98
N LYS A 252 0.22 -0.97 10.02
CA LYS A 252 0.71 0.34 9.58
C LYS A 252 1.00 0.38 8.08
N LEU A 253 1.08 -0.78 7.44
CA LEU A 253 1.14 -0.90 6.00
C LEU A 253 -0.29 -1.06 5.49
N TYR A 254 -0.68 -0.21 4.55
CA TYR A 254 -1.92 -0.35 3.79
C TYR A 254 -1.74 -1.44 2.72
N ILE A 255 -1.45 -2.67 3.16
CA ILE A 255 -1.27 -3.82 2.28
C ILE A 255 -2.64 -4.19 1.70
N GLN A 256 -2.76 -4.06 0.39
CA GLN A 256 -3.87 -4.60 -0.39
C GLN A 256 -3.30 -5.71 -1.28
N CYS A 257 -3.82 -6.93 -1.18
CA CYS A 257 -3.22 -8.09 -1.85
C CYS A 257 -3.59 -8.23 -3.34
N ASP A 258 -4.21 -7.21 -3.91
CA ASP A 258 -4.27 -6.91 -5.34
C ASP A 258 -3.05 -6.13 -5.84
N SER A 259 -2.34 -5.39 -4.96
CA SER A 259 -1.08 -4.71 -5.30
C SER A 259 -0.17 -4.51 -4.07
N LEU A 260 0.95 -5.24 -4.01
CA LEU A 260 1.97 -5.02 -2.98
C LEU A 260 2.85 -3.82 -3.37
N ASN A 261 2.49 -2.63 -2.89
CA ASN A 261 3.19 -1.38 -3.23
C ASN A 261 4.46 -1.12 -2.40
N ALA A 262 4.85 -2.08 -1.56
CA ALA A 262 6.00 -1.97 -0.68
C ALA A 262 7.25 -2.49 -1.39
N THR A 263 8.22 -1.61 -1.59
CA THR A 263 9.37 -1.88 -2.48
C THR A 263 10.66 -2.19 -1.74
N THR A 264 10.74 -1.88 -0.44
CA THR A 264 11.98 -1.95 0.35
C THR A 264 11.68 -2.17 1.84
N GLY A 265 12.70 -2.57 2.60
CA GLY A 265 12.62 -2.77 4.05
C GLY A 265 12.11 -4.15 4.45
N TYR A 266 11.91 -4.34 5.75
CA TYR A 266 11.48 -5.60 6.34
C TYR A 266 10.03 -5.52 6.79
N ILE A 267 9.24 -6.56 6.46
CA ILE A 267 7.85 -6.72 6.92
C ILE A 267 7.69 -7.99 7.73
N CYS A 268 6.67 -8.03 8.58
CA CYS A 268 6.28 -9.24 9.28
C CYS A 268 5.58 -10.21 8.32
N VAL A 269 6.12 -11.42 8.22
CA VAL A 269 5.55 -12.60 7.53
C VAL A 269 5.18 -13.72 8.49
N GLY A 270 5.16 -13.38 9.78
CA GLY A 270 4.54 -14.11 10.88
C GLY A 270 4.01 -13.08 11.88
N PRO A 271 3.30 -13.52 12.92
CA PRO A 271 2.67 -12.64 13.85
C PRO A 271 3.74 -12.01 14.75
N PRO A 272 3.39 -10.91 15.40
CA PRO A 272 4.18 -10.38 16.49
C PRO A 272 4.18 -11.36 17.69
N ALA A 273 5.34 -11.52 18.31
CA ALA A 273 5.49 -12.16 19.59
C ALA A 273 4.76 -11.36 20.68
N ILE A 274 4.05 -12.07 21.57
CA ILE A 274 3.36 -11.42 22.68
C ILE A 274 4.39 -11.00 23.73
N ILE A 275 4.57 -9.69 23.93
CA ILE A 275 5.23 -9.20 25.15
C ILE A 275 4.19 -9.22 26.27
N VAL A 276 4.02 -10.38 26.90
CA VAL A 276 3.33 -10.43 28.19
C VAL A 276 4.27 -9.78 29.21
N LYS A 277 4.04 -8.51 29.57
CA LYS A 277 4.56 -7.98 30.84
C LYS A 277 4.15 -8.97 31.92
N SER A 278 5.11 -9.62 32.58
CA SER A 278 5.02 -10.88 33.34
C SER A 278 3.65 -11.26 33.94
N PRO A 279 3.27 -12.55 33.92
CA PRO A 279 2.00 -13.04 34.45
C PRO A 279 2.04 -13.17 35.99
N SER A 280 2.30 -12.09 36.71
CA SER A 280 2.15 -12.05 38.17
C SER A 280 0.84 -11.38 38.60
N ALA A 281 0.16 -10.66 37.70
CA ALA A 281 -1.12 -10.02 38.00
C ALA A 281 -2.35 -10.88 37.62
N LEU A 282 -2.24 -11.78 36.64
CA LEU A 282 -3.37 -12.59 36.17
C LEU A 282 -3.67 -13.81 37.06
N LEU A 283 -2.68 -14.34 37.78
CA LEU A 283 -2.89 -15.47 38.69
C LEU A 283 -3.73 -15.08 39.92
N ASN A 284 -3.65 -13.82 40.37
CA ASN A 284 -4.41 -13.34 41.53
C ASN A 284 -5.88 -13.05 41.20
N ALA A 285 -6.22 -12.79 39.94
CA ALA A 285 -7.61 -12.61 39.52
C ALA A 285 -8.36 -13.96 39.44
N SER A 286 -7.73 -15.02 38.91
CA SER A 286 -8.38 -16.34 38.80
C SER A 286 -8.62 -17.04 40.14
N LEU A 287 -7.76 -16.81 41.15
CA LEU A 287 -7.95 -17.33 42.51
C LEU A 287 -9.04 -16.57 43.30
N ALA A 288 -9.25 -15.28 43.02
CA ALA A 288 -10.32 -14.50 43.64
C ALA A 288 -11.71 -14.88 43.10
N LEU A 289 -11.81 -15.25 41.81
CA LEU A 289 -13.05 -15.67 41.16
C LEU A 289 -13.48 -17.10 41.57
N THR A 290 -12.53 -18.02 41.76
CA THR A 290 -12.82 -19.40 42.22
C THR A 290 -13.21 -19.47 43.70
N ASN A 291 -12.70 -18.58 44.55
CA ASN A 291 -13.11 -18.52 45.95
C ASN A 291 -14.47 -17.83 46.17
N ARG A 292 -14.91 -16.95 45.26
CA ARG A 292 -16.26 -16.36 45.32
C ARG A 292 -17.34 -17.33 44.89
N THR A 293 -17.10 -18.20 43.90
CA THR A 293 -18.08 -19.21 43.48
C THR A 293 -18.26 -20.35 44.49
N ARG A 294 -17.23 -20.68 45.31
CA ARG A 294 -17.38 -21.65 46.40
C ARG A 294 -18.18 -21.16 47.62
N ARG A 295 -18.37 -19.85 47.82
CA ARG A 295 -19.19 -19.30 48.92
C ARG A 295 -20.69 -19.23 48.62
N TYR A 296 -21.12 -19.52 47.38
CA TYR A 296 -22.52 -19.49 46.97
C TYR A 296 -23.11 -20.89 46.70
N MET A 297 -22.40 -21.96 47.07
CA MET A 297 -22.88 -23.35 46.95
C MET A 297 -22.91 -24.12 48.29
N HIS A 298 -22.96 -23.42 49.42
CA HIS A 298 -23.36 -23.99 50.71
C HIS A 298 -24.30 -23.04 51.44
#